data_AF-A0A0C9TUG2-F1
#
_entry.id   AF-A0A0C9TUG2-F1
#
_cell.length_a   1.000
_cell.length_b   1.000
_cell.length_c   1.000
_cell.angle_alpha   90.00
_cell.angle_beta   90.00
_cell.angle_gamma   90.00
#
_symmetry.space_group_name_H-M   'P 1'
#
loop_
_entity.id
_entity.type
_entity.pdbx_description
1 polymer ?
#
loop_
_entity_poly.entity_id
_entity_poly.type
_entity_poly.pdbx_seq_one_letter_code
_entity_poly.pdbx_strand_id
1 'polypeptide(L)'
;MEPISHEANHTRTNSSEVIGEIPDLQTDPDTEEGTWTWHTEAFNPKRIASIQKMIQVGEDLTPEQHKQVHNLISEFADTFAATVKEVHLVDFKSFKLNVPPEAVFPIKVNQQPLTLPQCKFLYSRLNELTESGIIHRIAAEDVRAVGSTVLAQKAH
;
A
#
# COMPACT_ATOMS: atom_id res chain seq x y z
N MET A 1 70.07 2.84 7.56
CA MET A 1 69.92 1.51 8.18
C MET A 1 68.55 1.51 8.83
N GLU A 2 67.58 0.91 8.15
CA GLU A 2 66.19 0.69 8.60
C GLU A 2 66.12 -0.35 9.75
N PRO A 3 64.93 -0.77 10.29
CA PRO A 3 63.53 -0.30 10.11
C PRO A 3 62.74 -0.16 11.45
N ILE A 4 61.54 0.46 11.45
CA ILE A 4 60.39 -0.02 12.26
C ILE A 4 59.09 0.21 11.47
N SER A 5 58.41 -0.90 11.19
CA SER A 5 57.07 -1.02 10.60
C SER A 5 55.97 -0.60 11.57
N HIS A 6 54.89 -0.02 11.08
CA HIS A 6 53.53 -0.34 11.55
C HIS A 6 52.50 -0.06 10.45
N GLU A 7 51.99 -1.15 9.87
CA GLU A 7 50.68 -1.21 9.23
C GLU A 7 49.57 -0.96 10.27
N ALA A 8 48.54 -0.23 9.86
CA ALA A 8 47.16 -0.53 10.24
C ALA A 8 46.23 -0.03 9.13
N ASN A 9 45.92 -0.94 8.21
CA ASN A 9 44.77 -0.85 7.31
C ASN A 9 43.51 -0.55 8.12
N HIS A 10 42.92 0.63 7.92
CA HIS A 10 41.48 0.80 8.20
C HIS A 10 40.73 0.56 6.90
N THR A 11 40.50 -0.72 6.64
CA THR A 11 39.50 -1.17 5.68
C THR A 11 38.17 -0.61 6.13
N ARG A 12 37.75 0.49 5.50
CA ARG A 12 36.37 0.99 5.57
C ARG A 12 35.53 -0.12 4.95
N THR A 13 34.98 -0.99 5.79
CA THR A 13 33.97 -1.96 5.40
C THR A 13 32.82 -1.16 4.82
N ASN A 14 32.75 -1.12 3.48
CA ASN A 14 31.55 -0.78 2.75
C ASN A 14 30.52 -1.84 3.13
N SER A 15 29.78 -1.57 4.21
CA SER A 15 28.44 -2.10 4.38
C SER A 15 27.67 -1.58 3.17
N SER A 16 27.60 -2.38 2.12
CA SER A 16 26.64 -2.21 1.03
C SER A 16 25.26 -2.22 1.70
N GLU A 17 24.77 -1.03 2.04
CA GLU A 17 23.38 -0.81 2.38
C GLU A 17 22.58 -1.40 1.23
N VAL A 18 21.81 -2.45 1.54
CA VAL A 18 20.86 -3.04 0.61
C VAL A 18 19.86 -1.94 0.33
N ILE A 19 20.07 -1.23 -0.78
CA ILE A 19 19.13 -0.25 -1.31
C ILE A 19 17.89 -1.07 -1.67
N GLY A 20 16.88 -1.03 -0.78
CA GLY A 20 15.72 -1.91 -0.85
C GLY A 20 15.10 -1.92 -2.25
N GLU A 21 14.82 -3.11 -2.76
CA GLU A 21 14.15 -3.26 -4.05
C GLU A 21 12.73 -2.66 -4.00
N ILE A 22 12.20 -2.27 -5.17
CA ILE A 22 10.83 -1.75 -5.28
C ILE A 22 9.87 -2.86 -4.80
N PRO A 23 8.90 -2.58 -3.91
CA PRO A 23 7.91 -3.58 -3.52
C PRO A 23 7.21 -4.13 -4.76
N ASP A 24 7.23 -5.45 -4.94
CA ASP A 24 6.43 -6.13 -5.96
C ASP A 24 4.97 -6.13 -5.54
N LEU A 25 4.33 -5.00 -5.77
CA LEU A 25 2.89 -4.87 -5.72
C LEU A 25 2.42 -4.96 -7.17
N GLN A 26 1.84 -6.11 -7.51
CA GLN A 26 1.15 -6.34 -8.78
C GLN A 26 0.30 -5.09 -9.09
N THR A 27 0.75 -4.30 -10.05
CA THR A 27 -0.11 -3.34 -10.73
C THR A 27 -0.99 -4.20 -11.62
N ASP A 28 -2.27 -4.27 -11.32
CA ASP A 28 -3.21 -4.97 -12.18
C ASP A 28 -3.09 -4.38 -13.60
N PRO A 29 -2.62 -5.16 -14.59
CA PRO A 29 -2.36 -4.65 -15.93
C PRO A 29 -3.64 -4.28 -16.68
N ASP A 30 -4.80 -4.71 -16.18
CA ASP A 30 -6.10 -4.48 -16.79
C ASP A 30 -7.00 -3.64 -15.88
N THR A 31 -6.59 -2.39 -15.62
CA THR A 31 -7.59 -1.37 -15.26
C THR A 31 -8.34 -0.99 -16.53
N GLU A 32 -9.22 -1.86 -17.02
CA GLU A 32 -10.20 -1.46 -18.02
C GLU A 32 -11.07 -0.36 -17.40
N GLU A 33 -10.93 0.86 -17.93
CA GLU A 33 -11.77 2.00 -17.57
C GLU A 33 -13.25 1.57 -17.59
N GLY A 34 -13.93 1.71 -16.45
CA GLY A 34 -15.34 1.33 -16.30
C GLY A 34 -15.62 -0.01 -15.61
N THR A 35 -14.60 -0.72 -15.10
CA THR A 35 -14.81 -1.96 -14.31
C THR A 35 -15.18 -1.68 -12.85
N TRP A 36 -14.75 -0.54 -12.31
CA TRP A 36 -14.87 -0.23 -10.88
C TRP A 36 -16.06 0.68 -10.60
N THR A 37 -17.25 0.13 -10.81
CA THR A 37 -18.53 0.82 -10.67
C THR A 37 -19.15 0.65 -9.30
N TRP A 38 -18.40 0.28 -8.26
CA TRP A 38 -18.99 0.04 -6.93
C TRP A 38 -19.88 1.20 -6.43
N HIS A 39 -19.44 2.45 -6.63
CA HIS A 39 -20.19 3.66 -6.26
C HIS A 39 -21.42 3.96 -7.12
N THR A 40 -21.54 3.38 -8.32
CA THR A 40 -22.61 3.68 -9.30
C THR A 40 -23.50 2.48 -9.60
N GLU A 41 -22.90 1.31 -9.80
CA GLU A 41 -23.50 0.03 -10.14
C GLU A 41 -22.64 -1.12 -9.58
N ALA A 42 -22.80 -1.43 -8.29
CA ALA A 42 -22.00 -2.44 -7.59
C ALA A 42 -22.12 -3.87 -8.16
N PHE A 43 -23.25 -4.18 -8.79
CA PHE A 43 -23.55 -5.49 -9.39
C PHE A 43 -23.29 -5.55 -10.90
N ASN A 44 -22.47 -4.62 -11.44
CA ASN A 44 -22.09 -4.66 -12.84
C ASN A 44 -21.45 -6.03 -13.19
N PRO A 45 -21.93 -6.75 -14.21
CA PRO A 45 -21.42 -8.10 -14.53
C PRO A 45 -19.91 -8.15 -14.80
N LYS A 46 -19.33 -7.09 -15.38
CA LYS A 46 -17.87 -7.01 -15.60
C LYS A 46 -17.12 -6.95 -14.28
N ARG A 47 -17.63 -6.15 -13.33
CA ARG A 47 -17.07 -6.03 -11.98
C ARG A 47 -17.13 -7.36 -11.23
N ILE A 48 -18.28 -8.03 -11.26
CA ILE A 48 -18.46 -9.36 -10.63
C ILE A 48 -17.48 -10.37 -11.22
N ALA A 49 -17.33 -10.42 -12.55
CA ALA A 49 -16.37 -11.30 -13.20
C ALA A 49 -14.92 -11.00 -12.77
N SER A 50 -14.55 -9.73 -12.61
CA SER A 50 -13.24 -9.34 -12.10
C SER A 50 -13.02 -9.78 -10.65
N ILE A 51 -14.01 -9.57 -9.76
CA ILE A 51 -13.95 -10.04 -8.36
C ILE A 51 -13.78 -11.56 -8.31
N GLN A 52 -14.56 -12.30 -9.09
CA GLN A 52 -14.47 -13.76 -9.15
C GLN A 52 -13.11 -14.26 -9.65
N LYS A 53 -12.42 -13.51 -10.52
CA LYS A 53 -11.04 -13.83 -10.96
C LYS A 53 -10.00 -13.56 -9.89
N MET A 54 -10.22 -12.54 -9.04
CA MET A 54 -9.31 -12.17 -7.97
C MET A 54 -9.40 -13.14 -6.78
N ILE A 55 -10.55 -13.78 -6.59
CA ILE A 55 -10.77 -14.75 -5.51
C ILE A 55 -10.23 -16.12 -5.94
N GLN A 56 -9.28 -16.64 -5.16
CA GLN A 56 -8.79 -18.01 -5.31
C GLN A 56 -9.70 -18.96 -4.52
N VAL A 57 -10.36 -19.87 -5.22
CA VAL A 57 -11.17 -20.95 -4.64
C VAL A 57 -10.34 -22.23 -4.68
N GLY A 58 -10.33 -22.99 -3.57
CA GLY A 58 -9.58 -24.25 -3.47
C GLY A 58 -10.11 -25.35 -4.39
N GLU A 59 -9.23 -26.28 -4.77
CA GLU A 59 -9.55 -27.43 -5.61
C GLU A 59 -10.29 -28.56 -4.86
N ASP A 60 -10.51 -28.40 -3.55
CA ASP A 60 -11.15 -29.38 -2.66
C ASP A 60 -12.69 -29.39 -2.75
N LEU A 61 -13.26 -28.52 -3.61
CA LEU A 61 -14.70 -28.41 -3.83
C LEU A 61 -15.17 -29.24 -5.02
N THR A 62 -16.36 -29.83 -4.91
CA THR A 62 -17.04 -30.41 -6.07
C THR A 62 -17.46 -29.30 -7.06
N PRO A 63 -17.72 -29.62 -8.33
CA PRO A 63 -18.19 -28.63 -9.30
C PRO A 63 -19.45 -27.88 -8.85
N GLU A 64 -20.36 -28.56 -8.16
CA GLU A 64 -21.60 -27.97 -7.62
C GLU A 64 -21.30 -26.96 -6.50
N GLN A 65 -20.36 -27.30 -5.60
CA GLN A 65 -19.94 -26.41 -4.52
C GLN A 65 -19.19 -25.20 -5.08
N HIS A 66 -18.32 -25.41 -6.07
CA HIS A 66 -17.60 -24.33 -6.75
C HIS A 66 -18.59 -23.34 -7.38
N LYS A 67 -19.66 -23.84 -8.00
CA LYS A 67 -20.77 -23.02 -8.52
C LYS A 67 -21.51 -22.27 -7.41
N GLN A 68 -21.78 -22.91 -6.28
CA GLN A 68 -22.41 -22.24 -5.13
C GLN A 68 -21.55 -21.08 -4.60
N VAL A 69 -20.24 -21.27 -4.50
CA VAL A 69 -19.30 -20.22 -4.08
C VAL A 69 -19.33 -19.04 -5.05
N HIS A 70 -19.23 -19.28 -6.37
CA HIS A 70 -19.30 -18.18 -7.35
C HIS A 70 -20.65 -17.45 -7.34
N ASN A 71 -21.76 -18.16 -7.13
CA ASN A 71 -23.06 -17.54 -6.97
C ASN A 71 -23.11 -16.64 -5.73
N LEU A 72 -22.54 -17.10 -4.61
CA LEU A 72 -22.47 -16.31 -3.37
C LEU A 72 -21.62 -15.04 -3.56
N ILE A 73 -20.49 -15.16 -4.24
CA ILE A 73 -19.65 -14.00 -4.59
C ILE A 73 -20.44 -12.98 -5.42
N SER A 74 -21.22 -13.44 -6.40
CA SER A 74 -22.07 -12.57 -7.22
C SER A 74 -23.19 -11.91 -6.40
N GLU A 75 -23.81 -12.67 -5.49
CA GLU A 75 -24.89 -12.19 -4.62
C GLU A 75 -24.43 -11.09 -3.66
N PHE A 76 -23.20 -11.21 -3.15
CA PHE A 76 -22.61 -10.25 -2.20
C PHE A 76 -21.50 -9.41 -2.84
N ALA A 77 -21.58 -9.17 -4.14
CA ALA A 77 -20.54 -8.45 -4.89
C ALA A 77 -20.30 -7.02 -4.37
N ASP A 78 -21.32 -6.39 -3.78
CA ASP A 78 -21.30 -5.08 -3.14
C ASP A 78 -20.52 -5.05 -1.82
N THR A 79 -20.20 -6.20 -1.23
CA THR A 79 -19.40 -6.24 0.00
C THR A 79 -17.89 -6.19 -0.26
N PHE A 80 -17.47 -6.52 -1.48
CA PHE A 80 -16.06 -6.52 -1.86
C PHE A 80 -15.66 -5.14 -2.38
N ALA A 81 -14.46 -4.70 -2.02
CA ALA A 81 -13.76 -3.60 -2.70
C ALA A 81 -12.57 -4.21 -3.44
N ALA A 82 -12.63 -4.20 -4.78
CA ALA A 82 -11.58 -4.77 -5.61
C ALA A 82 -10.38 -3.82 -5.76
N THR A 83 -10.61 -2.52 -5.61
CA THR A 83 -9.55 -1.50 -5.62
C THR A 83 -9.72 -0.52 -4.47
N VAL A 84 -8.65 0.21 -4.16
CA VAL A 84 -8.64 1.27 -3.15
C VAL A 84 -9.65 2.38 -3.48
N LYS A 85 -9.95 2.61 -4.76
CA LYS A 85 -10.94 3.60 -5.22
C LYS A 85 -12.40 3.23 -4.88
N GLU A 86 -12.67 1.95 -4.65
CA GLU A 86 -13.99 1.46 -4.26
C GLU A 86 -14.23 1.53 -2.74
N VAL A 87 -13.22 1.89 -1.95
CA VAL A 87 -13.36 1.99 -0.49
C VAL A 87 -14.21 3.19 -0.13
N HIS A 88 -15.22 2.95 0.70
CA HIS A 88 -16.02 4.01 1.30
C HIS A 88 -15.38 4.62 2.53
N LEU A 89 -15.49 5.95 2.63
CA LEU A 89 -15.24 6.65 3.88
C LEU A 89 -16.39 6.37 4.86
N VAL A 90 -16.01 5.98 6.08
CA VAL A 90 -16.95 5.85 7.19
C VAL A 90 -17.26 7.26 7.72
N ASP A 91 -18.43 7.80 7.39
CA ASP A 91 -18.85 9.15 7.77
C ASP A 91 -19.56 9.21 9.14
N PHE A 92 -20.13 8.10 9.59
CA PHE A 92 -20.89 8.02 10.85
C PHE A 92 -20.02 7.81 12.10
N LYS A 93 -18.70 7.58 11.95
CA LYS A 93 -17.81 7.34 13.09
C LYS A 93 -16.44 7.98 12.88
N SER A 94 -16.08 8.89 13.78
CA SER A 94 -14.73 9.46 13.83
C SER A 94 -13.83 8.67 14.78
N PHE A 95 -12.61 8.36 14.35
CA PHE A 95 -11.54 7.91 15.25
C PHE A 95 -10.87 9.12 15.90
N LYS A 96 -10.93 9.21 17.24
CA LYS A 96 -10.26 10.26 18.01
C LYS A 96 -9.03 9.69 18.71
N LEU A 97 -7.86 10.23 18.39
CA LEU A 97 -6.63 9.95 19.12
C LEU A 97 -6.66 10.70 20.46
N ASN A 98 -6.65 9.97 21.57
CA ASN A 98 -6.52 10.53 22.91
C ASN A 98 -5.05 10.85 23.18
N VAL A 99 -4.60 12.00 22.67
CA VAL A 99 -3.24 12.48 22.87
C VAL A 99 -3.17 13.25 24.20
N PRO A 100 -2.29 12.87 25.13
CA PRO A 100 -2.09 13.62 26.37
C PRO A 100 -1.64 15.06 26.08
N PRO A 101 -2.12 16.08 26.82
CA PRO A 101 -1.75 17.48 26.59
C PRO A 101 -0.23 17.76 26.61
N GLU A 102 0.50 17.00 27.42
CA GLU A 102 1.95 17.10 27.60
C GLU A 102 2.76 16.30 26.58
N ALA A 103 2.10 15.56 25.68
CA ALA A 103 2.79 14.75 24.68
C ALA A 103 3.48 15.64 23.63
N VAL A 104 4.78 15.40 23.42
CA VAL A 104 5.58 16.08 22.40
C VAL A 104 5.86 15.11 21.27
N PHE A 105 5.55 15.54 20.05
CA PHE A 105 5.79 14.75 18.84
C PHE A 105 6.83 15.43 17.94
N PRO A 106 7.59 14.65 17.15
CA PRO A 106 8.41 15.22 16.10
C PRO A 106 7.51 15.89 15.05
N ILE A 107 7.83 17.13 14.70
CA ILE A 107 7.23 17.88 13.58
C ILE A 107 8.13 17.90 12.34
N LYS A 108 9.34 17.34 12.46
CA LYS A 108 10.32 17.17 11.39
C LYS A 108 10.92 15.78 11.49
N VAL A 109 11.05 15.11 10.35
CA VAL A 109 11.70 13.80 10.25
C VAL A 109 12.66 13.78 9.07
N ASN A 110 13.81 13.14 9.25
CA ASN A 110 14.73 12.87 8.16
C ASN A 110 14.24 11.63 7.43
N GLN A 111 13.55 11.84 6.30
CA GLN A 111 13.10 10.76 5.46
C GLN A 111 14.29 10.07 4.79
N GLN A 112 14.34 8.74 4.82
CA GLN A 112 15.40 7.99 4.14
C GLN A 112 15.37 8.31 2.64
N PRO A 113 16.53 8.59 2.01
CA PRO A 113 16.60 8.82 0.57
C PRO A 113 16.05 7.62 -0.20
N LEU A 114 15.16 7.89 -1.15
CA LEU A 114 14.61 6.88 -2.05
C LEU A 114 15.28 7.00 -3.43
N THR A 115 15.47 5.87 -4.08
CA THR A 115 15.88 5.81 -5.48
C THR A 115 14.78 6.34 -6.40
N LEU A 116 15.13 6.74 -7.63
CA LEU A 116 14.15 7.24 -8.60
C LEU A 116 12.99 6.25 -8.86
N PRO A 117 13.23 4.93 -9.03
CA PRO A 117 12.14 3.97 -9.18
C PRO A 117 11.24 3.86 -7.95
N GLN A 118 11.81 3.86 -6.74
CA GLN A 118 11.05 3.87 -5.48
C GLN A 118 10.21 5.13 -5.32
N CYS A 119 10.74 6.31 -5.69
CA CYS A 119 9.98 7.55 -5.70
C CYS A 119 8.77 7.46 -6.64
N LYS A 120 8.97 6.99 -7.89
CA LYS A 120 7.88 6.83 -8.86
C LYS A 120 6.79 5.89 -8.32
N PHE A 121 7.20 4.77 -7.73
CA PHE A 121 6.29 3.82 -7.11
C PHE A 121 5.49 4.47 -5.97
N LEU A 122 6.17 5.10 -5.00
CA LEU A 122 5.53 5.74 -3.85
C LEU A 122 4.56 6.83 -4.29
N TYR A 123 4.96 7.72 -5.21
CA TYR A 123 4.09 8.81 -5.68
C TYR A 123 2.88 8.29 -6.44
N SER A 124 3.01 7.23 -7.23
CA SER A 124 1.87 6.57 -7.87
C SER A 124 0.82 6.12 -6.84
N ARG A 125 1.26 5.47 -5.76
CA ARG A 125 0.37 5.01 -4.68
C ARG A 125 -0.22 6.16 -3.86
N LEU A 126 0.56 7.19 -3.55
CA LEU A 126 0.05 8.38 -2.87
C LEU A 126 -1.02 9.09 -3.70
N ASN A 127 -0.86 9.15 -5.03
CA ASN A 127 -1.87 9.72 -5.92
C ASN A 127 -3.16 8.87 -5.90
N GLU A 128 -3.06 7.55 -5.98
CA GLU A 128 -4.23 6.64 -5.88
C GLU A 128 -4.98 6.82 -4.54
N LEU A 129 -4.25 6.91 -3.42
CA LEU A 129 -4.82 7.16 -2.10
C LEU A 129 -5.42 8.56 -1.97
N THR A 130 -4.86 9.55 -2.68
CA THR A 130 -5.39 10.93 -2.69
C THR A 130 -6.66 11.01 -3.54
N GLU A 131 -6.67 10.38 -4.72
CA GLU A 131 -7.83 10.32 -5.62
C GLU A 131 -9.02 9.58 -5.00
N SER A 132 -8.75 8.56 -4.17
CA SER A 132 -9.78 7.83 -3.40
C SER A 132 -10.25 8.58 -2.14
N GLY A 133 -9.63 9.71 -1.80
CA GLY A 133 -9.99 10.51 -0.62
C GLY A 133 -9.53 9.90 0.71
N ILE A 134 -8.68 8.87 0.71
CA ILE A 134 -8.16 8.22 1.92
C ILE A 134 -7.12 9.11 2.61
N ILE A 135 -6.29 9.80 1.83
CA ILE A 135 -5.33 10.78 2.33
C ILE A 135 -5.54 12.13 1.64
N HIS A 136 -5.13 13.19 2.30
CA HIS A 136 -5.15 14.54 1.72
C HIS A 136 -3.86 15.28 2.06
N ARG A 137 -3.56 16.32 1.27
CA ARG A 137 -2.46 17.23 1.58
C ARG A 137 -2.83 18.11 2.77
N ILE A 138 -1.83 18.47 3.56
CA ILE A 138 -1.96 19.36 4.71
C ILE A 138 -0.90 20.46 4.62
N ALA A 139 -1.23 21.68 5.04
CA ALA A 139 -0.27 22.77 5.12
C ALA A 139 0.74 22.49 6.23
N ALA A 140 1.99 22.93 6.05
CA ALA A 140 3.07 22.60 6.99
C ALA A 140 2.80 23.16 8.40
N GLU A 141 2.15 24.33 8.48
CA GLU A 141 1.74 24.98 9.71
C GLU A 141 0.67 24.20 10.51
N ASP A 142 -0.12 23.35 9.84
CA ASP A 142 -1.19 22.57 10.47
C ASP A 142 -0.71 21.19 10.98
N VAL A 143 0.55 20.82 10.68
CA VAL A 143 1.13 19.53 11.06
C VAL A 143 1.44 19.49 12.56
N ARG A 144 0.80 18.55 13.26
CA ARG A 144 1.02 18.33 14.70
C ARG A 144 2.04 17.24 15.03
N ALA A 145 2.25 16.30 14.10
CA ALA A 145 3.19 15.20 14.23
C ALA A 145 3.55 14.64 12.85
N VAL A 146 4.78 14.12 12.71
CA VAL A 146 5.23 13.41 11.51
C VAL A 146 5.92 12.09 11.87
N GLY A 147 5.71 11.07 11.06
CA GLY A 147 6.46 9.82 11.10
C GLY A 147 7.27 9.64 9.81
N SER A 148 8.38 8.90 9.89
CA SER A 148 9.09 8.46 8.69
C SER A 148 8.29 7.37 7.97
N THR A 149 8.23 7.44 6.65
CA THR A 149 7.65 6.37 5.83
C THR A 149 8.77 5.44 5.36
N VAL A 150 8.55 4.13 5.34
CA VAL A 150 9.51 3.17 4.78
C VAL A 150 8.78 2.30 3.77
N LEU A 151 9.42 2.05 2.62
CA LEU A 151 8.92 1.06 1.66
C LEU A 151 9.30 -0.34 2.16
N ALA A 152 8.30 -1.09 2.62
CA ALA A 152 8.49 -2.46 3.07
C ALA A 152 8.49 -3.43 1.89
N GLN A 153 9.36 -4.43 1.94
CA GLN A 153 9.34 -5.55 1.01
C GLN A 153 8.23 -6.53 1.40
N LYS A 154 7.50 -7.04 0.41
CA LYS A 154 6.55 -8.12 0.61
C LYS A 154 7.35 -9.42 0.86
N ALA A 155 7.16 -10.06 2.00
CA ALA A 155 7.74 -11.38 2.25
C ALA A 155 7.07 -12.38 1.29
N HIS A 156 7.89 -13.14 0.56
CA HIS A 156 7.44 -14.20 -0.35
C HIS A 156 7.02 -15.45 0.40
#